data_AF-A0A9C9FYT3-F1
#
_entry.id   AF-A0A9C9FYT3-F1
#
_cell.length_a   1.000
_cell.length_b   1.000
_cell.length_c   1.000
_cell.angle_alpha   90.00
_cell.angle_beta   90.00
_cell.angle_gamma   90.00
#
_symmetry.space_group_name_H-M   'P 1'
#
loop_
_entity.id
_entity.type
_entity.pdbx_description
1 polymer ?
#
loop_
_entity_poly.entity_id
_entity_poly.type
_entity_poly.pdbx_seq_one_letter_code
_entity_poly.pdbx_strand_id
1 'polypeptide(L)'
;MTDIPQPVPDEHRQESNSLATIRIRQGWVICIGFSLLFTLRKVYPEYRQVIYLLPYISLVFGILNSILLRKILFDKKMVLGFVIYVVAVILSIYSLDQMTFFSYRDFLIISAVFLTFIPVISITDKMVKILFIVFLINTFIGVTFKGVYSLNVKSYLVDSNALLENDAFQFALFTLYFIYRKDYKWAAISLLMNGIVFKRIAFFALLSSLGTYLYMFGFNNKKYLDKKLLGKSLLMAFAYTLVLYIIAMNIAYIARYVLDYFQYYDISTDYFLKGRIAIQSELNRIIASTGLYQTLFGHGIGAADSTLQLIALIFDNPHNDFLKLQFEYGIVGLVLYVTAIWLILSRNCFGILVFVFSMTLLPTDNTIIYITYQFLAVFLVKCISTEMISPGEHQQEKSIGSV
;
A
#
# COMPACT_ATOMS: atom_id res chain seq x y z
N MET A 1 -44.65 -30.09 -9.66
CA MET A 1 -43.34 -30.70 -9.93
C MET A 1 -42.30 -29.80 -9.31
N THR A 2 -41.82 -30.17 -8.12
CA THR A 2 -40.73 -29.48 -7.43
C THR A 2 -39.43 -30.10 -7.91
N ASP A 3 -38.68 -29.38 -8.73
CA ASP A 3 -37.33 -29.79 -9.13
C ASP A 3 -36.45 -29.84 -7.88
N ILE A 4 -36.19 -31.06 -7.41
CA ILE A 4 -35.21 -31.33 -6.37
C ILE A 4 -33.84 -31.05 -7.02
N PRO A 5 -33.02 -30.13 -6.48
CA PRO A 5 -31.69 -29.87 -7.03
C PRO A 5 -30.90 -31.18 -6.96
N GLN A 6 -30.43 -31.67 -8.11
CA GLN A 6 -29.58 -32.85 -8.12
C GLN A 6 -28.31 -32.57 -7.31
N PRO A 7 -27.87 -33.52 -6.46
CA PRO A 7 -26.64 -33.36 -5.70
C PRO A 7 -25.46 -33.17 -6.66
N VAL A 8 -24.64 -32.17 -6.38
CA VAL A 8 -23.40 -31.92 -7.12
C VAL A 8 -22.53 -33.18 -7.03
N PRO A 9 -22.01 -33.72 -8.15
CA PRO A 9 -21.20 -34.94 -8.15
C PRO A 9 -20.02 -34.85 -7.17
N ASP A 10 -19.75 -35.92 -6.42
CA ASP A 10 -18.71 -35.97 -5.38
C ASP A 10 -17.31 -35.60 -5.91
N GLU A 11 -17.03 -35.85 -7.19
CA GLU A 11 -15.76 -35.48 -7.84
C GLU A 11 -15.55 -33.96 -7.86
N HIS A 12 -16.58 -33.17 -8.17
CA HIS A 12 -16.49 -31.71 -8.15
C HIS A 12 -16.30 -31.16 -6.73
N ARG A 13 -16.85 -31.86 -5.72
CA ARG A 13 -16.68 -31.50 -4.31
C ARG A 13 -15.26 -31.77 -3.83
N GLN A 14 -14.67 -32.90 -4.22
CA GLN A 14 -13.29 -33.25 -3.90
C GLN A 14 -12.27 -32.31 -4.59
N GLU A 15 -12.49 -31.96 -5.86
CA GLU A 15 -11.63 -31.01 -6.55
C GLU A 15 -11.67 -29.60 -5.93
N SER A 16 -12.85 -29.11 -5.55
CA SER A 16 -13.01 -27.83 -4.86
C SER A 16 -12.25 -27.77 -3.53
N ASN A 17 -12.37 -28.82 -2.71
CA ASN A 17 -11.69 -28.92 -1.42
C ASN A 17 -10.16 -28.99 -1.54
N SER A 18 -9.66 -29.68 -2.58
CA SER A 18 -8.23 -29.75 -2.88
C SER A 18 -7.65 -28.36 -3.22
N LEU A 19 -8.38 -27.58 -4.02
CA LEU A 19 -7.99 -26.24 -4.44
C LEU A 19 -8.01 -25.25 -3.27
N ALA A 20 -9.03 -25.28 -2.43
CA ALA A 20 -9.11 -24.44 -1.24
C ALA A 20 -7.91 -24.68 -0.30
N THR A 21 -7.57 -25.96 -0.08
CA THR A 21 -6.42 -26.34 0.75
C THR A 21 -5.11 -25.83 0.20
N ILE A 22 -4.87 -25.95 -1.11
CA ILE A 22 -3.66 -25.44 -1.78
C ILE A 22 -3.56 -23.92 -1.59
N ARG A 23 -4.65 -23.18 -1.82
CA ARG A 23 -4.66 -21.71 -1.69
C ARG A 23 -4.38 -21.23 -0.27
N ILE A 24 -4.89 -21.94 0.75
CA ILE A 24 -4.62 -21.65 2.16
C ILE A 24 -3.13 -21.91 2.48
N ARG A 25 -2.55 -23.02 1.99
CA ARG A 25 -1.12 -23.32 2.16
C ARG A 25 -0.24 -22.23 1.55
N GLN A 26 -0.58 -21.74 0.37
CA GLN A 26 0.12 -20.62 -0.27
C GLN A 26 0.02 -19.34 0.58
N GLY A 27 -1.16 -19.06 1.14
CA GLY A 27 -1.35 -17.95 2.09
C GLY A 27 -0.42 -18.03 3.29
N TRP A 28 -0.21 -19.24 3.85
CA TRP A 28 0.74 -19.46 4.94
C TRP A 28 2.20 -19.23 4.53
N VAL A 29 2.62 -19.70 3.36
CA VAL A 29 4.00 -19.46 2.87
C VAL A 29 4.27 -17.96 2.76
N ILE A 30 3.34 -17.20 2.20
CA ILE A 30 3.46 -15.74 2.10
C ILE A 30 3.48 -15.10 3.50
N CYS A 31 2.60 -15.53 4.41
CA CYS A 31 2.56 -15.03 5.78
C CYS A 31 3.88 -15.29 6.53
N ILE A 32 4.49 -16.47 6.37
CA ILE A 32 5.77 -16.83 6.97
C ILE A 32 6.90 -16.00 6.35
N GLY A 33 6.98 -15.95 5.02
CA GLY A 33 7.99 -15.15 4.32
C GLY A 33 7.95 -13.68 4.72
N PHE A 34 6.75 -13.13 4.92
CA PHE A 34 6.55 -11.75 5.35
C PHE A 34 6.89 -11.54 6.85
N SER A 35 6.58 -12.52 7.69
CA SER A 35 6.99 -12.52 9.10
C SER A 35 8.52 -12.54 9.23
N LEU A 36 9.19 -13.38 8.42
CA LEU A 36 10.66 -13.46 8.36
C LEU A 36 11.27 -12.17 7.82
N LEU A 37 10.71 -11.60 6.74
CA LEU A 37 11.13 -10.30 6.22
C LEU A 37 11.20 -9.25 7.32
N PHE A 38 10.16 -9.18 8.15
CA PHE A 38 10.07 -8.17 9.20
C PHE A 38 11.09 -8.40 10.31
N THR A 39 11.18 -9.64 10.81
CA THR A 39 12.12 -10.01 11.87
C THR A 39 13.57 -9.84 11.40
N LEU A 40 13.92 -10.41 10.24
CA LEU A 40 15.29 -10.39 9.75
C LEU A 40 15.75 -8.97 9.40
N ARG A 41 14.88 -8.11 8.82
CA ARG A 41 15.25 -6.72 8.52
C ARG A 41 15.67 -5.95 9.77
N LYS A 42 15.04 -6.24 10.92
CA LYS A 42 15.37 -5.59 12.19
C LYS A 42 16.64 -6.16 12.82
N VAL A 43 16.82 -7.48 12.76
CA VAL A 43 17.99 -8.17 13.35
C VAL A 43 19.25 -7.93 12.53
N TYR A 44 19.14 -7.88 11.21
CA TYR A 44 20.24 -7.85 10.25
C TYR A 44 20.09 -6.69 9.25
N PRO A 45 20.13 -5.42 9.71
CA PRO A 45 19.87 -4.26 8.86
C PRO A 45 20.87 -4.09 7.71
N GLU A 46 22.11 -4.55 7.87
CA GLU A 46 23.15 -4.55 6.85
C GLU A 46 22.81 -5.45 5.65
N TYR A 47 22.01 -6.50 5.85
CA TYR A 47 21.55 -7.41 4.79
C TYR A 47 20.18 -7.00 4.21
N ARG A 48 19.68 -5.79 4.51
CA ARG A 48 18.34 -5.32 4.10
C ARG A 48 18.01 -5.56 2.63
N GLN A 49 18.99 -5.40 1.73
CA GLN A 49 18.79 -5.57 0.29
C GLN A 49 18.47 -7.03 -0.07
N VAL A 50 19.17 -8.00 0.54
CA VAL A 50 18.91 -9.43 0.37
C VAL A 50 17.58 -9.81 1.03
N ILE A 51 17.32 -9.27 2.21
CA ILE A 51 16.09 -9.52 2.97
C ILE A 51 14.86 -9.02 2.19
N TYR A 52 14.97 -7.90 1.48
CA TYR A 52 13.92 -7.41 0.58
C TYR A 52 13.63 -8.35 -0.60
N LEU A 53 14.46 -9.36 -0.88
CA LEU A 53 14.15 -10.41 -1.87
C LEU A 53 13.16 -11.46 -1.37
N LEU A 54 12.91 -11.56 -0.06
CA LEU A 54 12.01 -12.58 0.52
C LEU A 54 10.59 -12.60 -0.06
N PRO A 55 9.94 -11.46 -0.37
CA PRO A 55 8.64 -11.46 -1.02
C PRO A 55 8.69 -12.02 -2.44
N TYR A 56 9.81 -11.83 -3.15
CA TYR A 56 10.04 -12.37 -4.50
C TYR A 56 10.27 -13.88 -4.44
N ILE A 57 11.05 -14.35 -3.45
CA ILE A 57 11.26 -15.79 -3.23
C ILE A 57 9.92 -16.46 -2.90
N SER A 58 9.11 -15.82 -2.06
CA SER A 58 7.76 -16.30 -1.71
C SER A 58 6.83 -16.35 -2.93
N LEU A 59 6.94 -15.38 -3.83
CA LEU A 59 6.23 -15.34 -5.10
C LEU A 59 6.66 -16.48 -6.04
N VAL A 60 7.96 -16.65 -6.25
CA VAL A 60 8.50 -17.70 -7.12
C VAL A 60 8.08 -19.06 -6.59
N PHE A 61 8.18 -19.27 -5.28
CA PHE A 61 7.71 -20.49 -4.63
C PHE A 61 6.19 -20.68 -4.83
N GLY A 62 5.39 -19.62 -4.68
CA GLY A 62 3.95 -19.65 -4.91
C GLY A 62 3.58 -19.99 -6.36
N ILE A 63 4.26 -19.39 -7.34
CA ILE A 63 4.06 -19.66 -8.77
C ILE A 63 4.50 -21.07 -9.11
N LEU A 64 5.71 -21.50 -8.74
CA LEU A 64 6.23 -22.83 -9.04
C LEU A 64 5.32 -23.92 -8.47
N ASN A 65 4.86 -23.74 -7.23
CA ASN A 65 3.92 -24.66 -6.60
C ASN A 65 2.58 -24.68 -7.36
N SER A 66 2.13 -23.55 -7.91
CA SER A 66 0.90 -23.48 -8.71
C SER A 66 1.06 -24.10 -10.12
N ILE A 67 2.22 -23.94 -10.74
CA ILE A 67 2.58 -24.54 -12.05
C ILE A 67 2.66 -26.06 -11.92
N LEU A 68 3.36 -26.56 -10.89
CA LEU A 68 3.48 -27.99 -10.59
C LEU A 68 2.12 -28.67 -10.41
N LEU A 69 1.13 -27.92 -9.91
CA LEU A 69 -0.23 -28.39 -9.68
C LEU A 69 -1.17 -28.19 -10.89
N ARG A 70 -0.68 -27.68 -12.03
CA ARG A 70 -1.43 -27.43 -13.29
C ARG A 70 -2.74 -26.63 -13.15
N LYS A 71 -2.93 -25.90 -12.04
CA LYS A 71 -4.18 -25.21 -11.72
C LYS A 71 -3.93 -23.75 -11.34
N ILE A 72 -3.32 -22.97 -12.24
CA ILE A 72 -3.11 -21.54 -11.98
C ILE A 72 -4.38 -20.78 -12.30
N LEU A 73 -4.95 -20.16 -11.27
CA LEU A 73 -5.96 -19.12 -11.44
C LEU A 73 -5.28 -17.78 -11.17
N PHE A 74 -5.28 -16.93 -12.19
CA PHE A 74 -4.81 -15.56 -12.10
C PHE A 74 -5.97 -14.61 -11.85
N ASP A 75 -5.72 -13.63 -11.00
CA ASP A 75 -6.68 -12.58 -10.74
C ASP A 75 -6.67 -11.55 -11.88
N LYS A 76 -7.66 -11.64 -12.78
CA LYS A 76 -7.73 -10.81 -13.99
C LYS A 76 -7.59 -9.31 -13.71
N LYS A 77 -8.11 -8.82 -12.57
CA LYS A 77 -8.01 -7.39 -12.21
C LYS A 77 -6.59 -7.00 -11.80
N MET A 78 -5.88 -7.87 -11.07
CA MET A 78 -4.48 -7.62 -10.70
C MET A 78 -3.55 -7.75 -11.90
N VAL A 79 -3.83 -8.69 -12.81
CA VAL A 79 -3.12 -8.77 -14.09
C VAL A 79 -3.33 -7.48 -14.89
N LEU A 80 -4.58 -7.02 -15.03
CA LEU A 80 -4.87 -5.78 -15.74
C LEU A 80 -4.20 -4.56 -15.09
N GLY A 81 -4.26 -4.43 -13.76
CA GLY A 81 -3.57 -3.36 -13.03
C GLY A 81 -2.05 -3.41 -13.25
N PHE A 82 -1.45 -4.61 -13.19
CA PHE A 82 -0.02 -4.79 -13.47
C PHE A 82 0.33 -4.42 -14.91
N VAL A 83 -0.47 -4.84 -15.89
CA VAL A 83 -0.25 -4.46 -17.31
C VAL A 83 -0.34 -2.95 -17.49
N ILE A 84 -1.33 -2.29 -16.90
CA ILE A 84 -1.46 -0.82 -16.95
C ILE A 84 -0.22 -0.14 -16.35
N TYR A 85 0.28 -0.64 -15.22
CA TYR A 85 1.53 -0.15 -14.62
C TYR A 85 2.73 -0.36 -15.56
N VAL A 86 2.89 -1.55 -16.15
CA VAL A 86 3.98 -1.84 -17.09
C VAL A 86 3.90 -0.92 -18.32
N VAL A 87 2.70 -0.61 -18.82
CA VAL A 87 2.53 0.37 -19.90
C VAL A 87 3.01 1.75 -19.47
N ALA A 88 2.68 2.21 -18.26
CA ALA A 88 3.18 3.48 -17.73
C ALA A 88 4.71 3.51 -17.67
N VAL A 89 5.34 2.42 -17.22
CA VAL A 89 6.80 2.24 -17.19
C VAL A 89 7.37 2.33 -18.61
N ILE A 90 6.84 1.56 -19.56
CA ILE A 90 7.32 1.56 -20.95
C ILE A 90 7.25 2.96 -21.57
N LEU A 91 6.11 3.64 -21.42
CA LEU A 91 5.93 5.01 -21.91
C LEU A 91 6.96 5.97 -21.29
N SER A 92 7.27 5.81 -20.01
CA SER A 92 8.30 6.63 -19.35
C SER A 92 9.72 6.31 -19.83
N ILE A 93 10.04 5.04 -20.10
CA ILE A 93 11.39 4.63 -20.52
C ILE A 93 11.76 5.19 -21.89
N TYR A 94 10.78 5.42 -22.78
CA TYR A 94 11.04 6.08 -24.06
C TYR A 94 11.59 7.51 -23.93
N SER A 95 11.57 8.09 -22.72
CA SER A 95 12.17 9.39 -22.43
C SER A 95 13.57 9.31 -21.80
N LEU A 96 14.06 8.09 -21.49
CA LEU A 96 15.38 7.87 -20.90
C LEU A 96 16.46 7.73 -21.97
N ASP A 97 17.55 8.49 -21.80
CA ASP A 97 18.79 8.24 -22.52
C ASP A 97 19.48 6.95 -22.03
N GLN A 98 19.45 6.70 -20.71
CA GLN A 98 20.04 5.51 -20.08
C GLN A 98 19.29 5.10 -18.81
N MET A 99 19.23 3.78 -18.57
CA MET A 99 18.71 3.22 -17.32
C MET A 99 19.72 3.38 -16.18
N THR A 100 19.28 3.92 -15.04
CA THR A 100 20.12 4.08 -13.85
C THR A 100 19.85 2.97 -12.82
N PHE A 101 20.70 2.85 -11.80
CA PHE A 101 20.45 1.93 -10.68
C PHE A 101 19.08 2.16 -10.03
N PHE A 102 18.65 3.43 -9.90
CA PHE A 102 17.34 3.78 -9.34
C PHE A 102 16.20 3.31 -10.24
N SER A 103 16.36 3.38 -11.56
CA SER A 103 15.40 2.84 -12.52
C SER A 103 15.12 1.37 -12.28
N TYR A 104 16.18 0.55 -12.16
CA TYR A 104 16.03 -0.88 -11.87
C TYR A 104 15.43 -1.14 -10.50
N ARG A 105 15.88 -0.42 -9.47
CA ARG A 105 15.39 -0.59 -8.09
C ARG A 105 13.88 -0.35 -8.01
N ASP A 106 13.41 0.79 -8.51
CA ASP A 106 12.01 1.18 -8.37
C ASP A 106 11.09 0.32 -9.25
N PHE A 107 11.56 -0.03 -10.45
CA PHE A 107 10.85 -0.98 -11.32
C PHE A 107 10.63 -2.32 -10.62
N LEU A 108 11.70 -2.89 -10.06
CA LEU A 108 11.65 -4.19 -9.41
C LEU A 108 10.74 -4.16 -8.19
N ILE A 109 10.89 -3.16 -7.31
CA ILE A 109 10.11 -3.04 -6.07
C ILE A 109 8.60 -2.99 -6.34
N ILE A 110 8.17 -2.09 -7.23
CA ILE A 110 6.74 -1.90 -7.51
C ILE A 110 6.19 -3.13 -8.25
N SER A 111 6.94 -3.67 -9.21
CA SER A 111 6.55 -4.89 -9.94
C SER A 111 6.39 -6.08 -9.00
N ALA A 112 7.27 -6.23 -8.02
CA ALA A 112 7.23 -7.32 -7.06
C ALA A 112 5.92 -7.39 -6.30
N VAL A 113 5.49 -6.25 -5.76
CA VAL A 113 4.26 -6.13 -4.98
C VAL A 113 3.09 -6.61 -5.83
N PHE A 114 3.01 -6.15 -7.08
CA PHE A 114 1.93 -6.55 -7.97
C PHE A 114 1.98 -8.03 -8.30
N LEU A 115 3.15 -8.55 -8.68
CA LEU A 115 3.31 -9.94 -9.06
C LEU A 115 2.93 -10.89 -7.90
N THR A 116 3.35 -10.62 -6.66
CA THR A 116 3.11 -11.54 -5.52
C THR A 116 1.63 -11.82 -5.26
N PHE A 117 0.73 -10.91 -5.64
CA PHE A 117 -0.70 -11.08 -5.39
C PHE A 117 -1.54 -11.39 -6.63
N ILE A 118 -0.94 -11.42 -7.83
CA ILE A 118 -1.59 -11.89 -9.07
C ILE A 118 -2.21 -13.30 -8.91
N PRO A 119 -1.53 -14.29 -8.29
CA PRO A 119 -2.15 -15.59 -8.02
C PRO A 119 -3.39 -15.48 -7.11
N VAL A 120 -4.41 -16.31 -7.38
CA VAL A 120 -5.59 -16.43 -6.51
C VAL A 120 -5.21 -17.20 -5.24
N ILE A 121 -4.78 -16.47 -4.22
CA ILE A 121 -4.45 -16.97 -2.87
C ILE A 121 -5.61 -16.74 -1.89
N SER A 122 -5.72 -17.63 -0.90
CA SER A 122 -6.71 -17.52 0.17
C SER A 122 -6.01 -17.09 1.46
N ILE A 123 -6.32 -15.88 1.93
CA ILE A 123 -5.83 -15.34 3.19
C ILE A 123 -6.95 -15.40 4.22
N THR A 124 -6.64 -15.87 5.43
CA THR A 124 -7.59 -16.02 6.53
C THR A 124 -7.33 -15.00 7.64
N ASP A 125 -8.36 -14.67 8.43
CA ASP A 125 -8.25 -13.76 9.58
C ASP A 125 -7.19 -14.23 10.60
N LYS A 126 -7.04 -15.55 10.77
CA LYS A 126 -6.01 -16.16 11.63
C LYS A 126 -4.60 -15.77 11.19
N MET A 127 -4.32 -15.79 9.88
CA MET A 127 -3.01 -15.39 9.34
C MET A 127 -2.76 -13.89 9.61
N VAL A 128 -3.77 -13.04 9.42
CA VAL A 128 -3.69 -11.60 9.70
C VAL A 128 -3.36 -11.34 11.18
N LYS A 129 -4.04 -12.03 12.10
CA LYS A 129 -3.80 -11.90 13.55
C LYS A 129 -2.40 -12.37 13.96
N ILE A 130 -1.93 -13.48 13.41
CA ILE A 130 -0.54 -13.94 13.64
C ILE A 130 0.46 -12.91 13.14
N LEU A 131 0.24 -12.40 11.94
CA LEU A 131 1.10 -11.37 11.38
C LEU A 131 1.11 -10.11 12.26
N PHE A 132 -0.06 -9.67 12.73
CA PHE A 132 -0.17 -8.56 13.68
C PHE A 132 0.63 -8.80 14.96
N ILE A 133 0.55 -10.00 15.54
CA ILE A 133 1.32 -10.37 16.74
C ILE A 133 2.83 -10.34 16.44
N VAL A 134 3.27 -10.86 15.29
CA VAL A 134 4.68 -10.78 14.87
C VAL A 134 5.13 -9.32 14.75
N PHE A 135 4.28 -8.44 14.20
CA PHE A 135 4.55 -7.00 14.12
C PHE A 135 4.68 -6.36 15.49
N LEU A 136 3.76 -6.69 16.39
CA LEU A 136 3.72 -6.21 17.76
C LEU A 136 5.02 -6.59 18.50
N ILE A 137 5.38 -7.87 18.50
CA ILE A 137 6.60 -8.39 19.16
C ILE A 137 7.85 -7.69 18.63
N ASN A 138 8.01 -7.63 17.31
CA ASN A 138 9.17 -7.00 16.69
C ASN A 138 9.23 -5.48 16.95
N THR A 139 8.09 -4.82 17.12
CA THR A 139 8.05 -3.40 17.51
C THR A 139 8.51 -3.23 18.95
N PHE A 140 7.99 -4.04 19.87
CA PHE A 140 8.45 -4.05 21.27
C PHE A 140 9.94 -4.35 21.40
N ILE A 141 10.44 -5.37 20.70
CA ILE A 141 11.88 -5.66 20.60
C ILE A 141 12.65 -4.42 20.13
N GLY A 142 12.18 -3.75 19.08
CA GLY A 142 12.80 -2.53 18.57
C GLY A 142 12.83 -1.37 19.57
N VAL A 143 11.77 -1.19 20.35
CA VAL A 143 11.70 -0.20 21.45
C VAL A 143 12.71 -0.56 22.56
N THR A 144 12.76 -1.83 22.97
CA THR A 144 13.62 -2.28 24.07
C THR A 144 15.11 -2.20 23.73
N PHE A 145 15.52 -2.66 22.54
CA PHE A 145 16.94 -2.69 22.16
C PHE A 145 17.55 -1.31 21.90
N LYS A 146 16.76 -0.34 21.45
CA LYS A 146 17.25 0.99 21.08
C LYS A 146 17.22 2.00 22.22
N GLY A 147 16.81 1.56 23.41
CA GLY A 147 16.60 2.41 24.59
C GLY A 147 15.33 3.25 24.44
N VAL A 148 14.57 3.38 25.52
CA VAL A 148 13.48 4.36 25.64
C VAL A 148 14.12 5.75 25.72
N TYR A 149 14.74 6.21 24.63
CA TYR A 149 15.29 7.57 24.57
C TYR A 149 14.11 8.53 24.65
N SER A 150 13.96 9.08 25.86
CA SER A 150 13.08 10.13 26.33
C SER A 150 11.85 10.35 25.47
N LEU A 151 10.68 9.88 25.92
CA LEU A 151 9.34 10.39 25.57
C LEU A 151 9.20 11.89 25.91
N ASN A 152 10.16 12.71 25.52
CA ASN A 152 10.13 14.15 25.62
C ASN A 152 9.31 14.62 24.43
N VAL A 153 8.06 15.00 24.70
CA VAL A 153 7.09 15.47 23.71
C VAL A 153 7.70 16.53 22.78
N LYS A 154 8.65 17.34 23.27
CA LYS A 154 9.31 18.37 22.46
C LYS A 154 10.29 17.80 21.43
N SER A 155 11.12 16.81 21.78
CA SER A 155 11.96 16.13 20.78
C SER A 155 11.12 15.26 19.85
N TYR A 156 10.02 14.66 20.33
CA TYR A 156 9.06 13.92 19.49
C TYR A 156 8.27 14.81 18.49
N LEU A 157 8.07 16.09 18.80
CA LEU A 157 7.38 17.03 17.90
C LEU A 157 8.33 17.64 16.85
N VAL A 158 9.60 17.85 17.21
CA VAL A 158 10.61 18.52 16.38
C VAL A 158 11.47 17.52 15.58
N ASP A 159 11.89 16.40 16.19
CA ASP A 159 12.71 15.37 15.54
C ASP A 159 11.83 14.30 14.90
N SER A 160 11.56 14.43 13.59
CA SER A 160 10.92 13.35 12.81
C SER A 160 11.93 12.27 12.39
N ASN A 161 12.76 11.84 13.34
CA ASN A 161 13.71 10.73 13.22
C ASN A 161 13.37 9.65 14.26
N ALA A 162 12.09 9.43 14.54
CA ALA A 162 11.72 8.34 15.45
C ALA A 162 12.10 7.00 14.79
N LEU A 163 12.97 6.24 15.46
CA LEU A 163 13.64 5.02 14.97
C LEU A 163 12.71 3.88 14.51
N LEU A 164 11.40 4.03 14.72
CA LEU A 164 10.33 3.07 14.38
C LEU A 164 9.30 3.63 13.40
N GLU A 165 9.45 4.86 12.89
CA GLU A 165 8.46 5.56 12.06
C GLU A 165 7.89 4.72 10.90
N ASN A 166 8.71 3.84 10.32
CA ASN A 166 8.33 2.98 9.21
C ASN A 166 7.32 1.86 9.58
N ASP A 167 7.12 1.60 10.88
CA ASP A 167 6.18 0.60 11.41
C ASP A 167 4.78 1.20 11.65
N ALA A 168 4.66 2.53 11.68
CA ALA A 168 3.39 3.21 11.96
C ALA A 168 2.33 2.96 10.86
N PHE A 169 2.76 2.83 9.61
CA PHE A 169 1.86 2.57 8.49
C PHE A 169 1.14 1.23 8.62
N GLN A 170 1.83 0.23 9.14
CA GLN A 170 1.31 -1.12 9.31
C GLN A 170 0.30 -1.13 10.45
N PHE A 171 0.61 -0.49 11.58
CA PHE A 171 -0.35 -0.35 12.68
C PHE A 171 -1.58 0.50 12.29
N ALA A 172 -1.43 1.50 11.42
CA ALA A 172 -2.58 2.23 10.88
C ALA A 172 -3.49 1.32 10.04
N LEU A 173 -2.90 0.54 9.12
CA LEU A 173 -3.64 -0.42 8.29
C LEU A 173 -4.32 -1.51 9.12
N PHE A 174 -3.65 -2.06 10.12
CA PHE A 174 -4.23 -3.04 11.04
C PHE A 174 -5.40 -2.44 11.83
N THR A 175 -5.27 -1.18 12.29
CA THR A 175 -6.37 -0.48 12.96
C THR A 175 -7.58 -0.38 12.05
N LEU A 176 -7.37 0.07 10.80
CA LEU A 176 -8.43 0.16 9.79
C LEU A 176 -9.08 -1.21 9.51
N TYR A 177 -8.28 -2.26 9.40
CA TYR A 177 -8.74 -3.64 9.21
C TYR A 177 -9.61 -4.12 10.36
N PHE A 178 -9.12 -4.00 11.61
CA PHE A 178 -9.87 -4.48 12.77
C PHE A 178 -11.13 -3.67 13.05
N ILE A 179 -11.13 -2.35 12.78
CA ILE A 179 -12.34 -1.52 12.80
C ILE A 179 -13.36 -2.03 11.77
N TYR A 180 -12.92 -2.26 10.53
CA TYR A 180 -13.79 -2.79 9.47
C TYR A 180 -14.38 -4.17 9.84
N ARG A 181 -13.59 -5.01 10.52
CA ARG A 181 -14.02 -6.31 11.07
C ARG A 181 -14.86 -6.23 12.34
N LYS A 182 -15.02 -5.03 12.91
CA LYS A 182 -15.65 -4.81 14.22
C LYS A 182 -14.95 -5.53 15.38
N ASP A 183 -13.67 -5.85 15.21
CA ASP A 183 -12.84 -6.47 16.25
C ASP A 183 -12.13 -5.37 17.06
N TYR A 184 -12.92 -4.64 17.85
CA TYR A 184 -12.48 -3.41 18.50
C TYR A 184 -11.34 -3.61 19.50
N LYS A 185 -11.20 -4.81 20.06
CA LYS A 185 -10.09 -5.16 20.95
C LYS A 185 -8.76 -5.05 20.22
N TRP A 186 -8.63 -5.70 19.07
CA TRP A 186 -7.40 -5.65 18.26
C TRP A 186 -7.21 -4.28 17.61
N ALA A 187 -8.29 -3.60 17.24
CA ALA A 187 -8.24 -2.23 16.75
C ALA A 187 -7.63 -1.26 17.78
N ALA A 188 -8.08 -1.34 19.05
CA ALA A 188 -7.57 -0.50 20.13
C ALA A 188 -6.08 -0.72 20.38
N ILE A 189 -5.63 -1.99 20.40
CA ILE A 189 -4.20 -2.32 20.54
C ILE A 189 -3.40 -1.74 19.37
N SER A 190 -3.89 -1.93 18.15
CA SER A 190 -3.22 -1.42 16.95
C SER A 190 -3.15 0.11 16.91
N LEU A 191 -4.22 0.80 17.33
CA LEU A 191 -4.28 2.25 17.41
C LEU A 191 -3.31 2.79 18.47
N LEU A 192 -3.25 2.15 19.64
CA LEU A 192 -2.30 2.49 20.69
C LEU A 192 -0.86 2.34 20.19
N MET A 193 -0.55 1.26 19.48
CA MET A 193 0.78 1.07 18.88
C MET A 193 1.08 2.10 17.79
N ASN A 194 0.09 2.48 16.97
CA ASN A 194 0.25 3.58 16.02
C ASN A 194 0.60 4.89 16.73
N GLY A 195 -0.08 5.17 17.85
CA GLY A 195 0.21 6.32 18.71
C GLY A 195 1.60 6.29 19.34
N ILE A 196 2.07 5.11 19.78
CA ILE A 196 3.42 4.93 20.35
C ILE A 196 4.51 5.14 19.30
N VAL A 197 4.33 4.58 18.10
CA VAL A 197 5.30 4.75 17.00
C VAL A 197 5.24 6.18 16.42
N PHE A 198 4.12 6.88 16.65
CA PHE A 198 3.89 8.31 16.41
C PHE A 198 4.36 8.83 15.04
N LYS A 199 3.71 8.37 13.96
CA LYS A 199 3.89 8.98 12.63
C LYS A 199 2.65 9.79 12.25
N ARG A 200 2.79 11.12 12.31
CA ARG A 200 1.70 12.08 12.07
C ARG A 200 0.94 11.79 10.77
N ILE A 201 1.67 11.55 9.68
CA ILE A 201 1.04 11.26 8.39
C ILE A 201 0.29 9.93 8.38
N ALA A 202 0.78 8.89 9.07
CA ALA A 202 0.07 7.62 9.18
C ALA A 202 -1.27 7.80 9.91
N PHE A 203 -1.31 8.67 10.93
CA PHE A 203 -2.52 9.03 11.65
C PHE A 203 -3.50 9.83 10.77
N PHE A 204 -3.02 10.82 10.02
CA PHE A 204 -3.87 11.55 9.06
C PHE A 204 -4.45 10.66 7.98
N ALA A 205 -3.67 9.73 7.43
CA ALA A 205 -4.16 8.75 6.46
C ALA A 205 -5.22 7.82 7.07
N LEU A 206 -5.05 7.40 8.33
CA LEU A 206 -6.05 6.63 9.06
C LEU A 206 -7.34 7.44 9.23
N LEU A 207 -7.25 8.71 9.65
CA LEU A 207 -8.42 9.58 9.81
C LEU A 207 -9.16 9.81 8.48
N SER A 208 -8.44 10.08 7.38
CA SER A 208 -9.06 10.24 6.06
C SER A 208 -9.81 8.97 5.63
N SER A 209 -9.21 7.81 5.88
CA SER A 209 -9.82 6.51 5.58
C SER A 209 -11.03 6.22 6.47
N LEU A 210 -10.98 6.56 7.75
CA LEU A 210 -12.11 6.44 8.67
C LEU A 210 -13.24 7.41 8.33
N GLY A 211 -12.93 8.63 7.92
CA GLY A 211 -13.91 9.58 7.38
C GLY A 211 -14.62 9.01 6.15
N THR A 212 -13.86 8.39 5.23
CA THR A 212 -14.42 7.68 4.07
C THR A 212 -15.28 6.49 4.50
N TYR A 213 -14.85 5.71 5.50
CA TYR A 213 -15.64 4.62 6.07
C TYR A 213 -16.97 5.15 6.64
N LEU A 214 -16.94 6.20 7.46
CA LEU A 214 -18.14 6.81 8.01
C LEU A 214 -19.06 7.36 6.92
N TYR A 215 -18.52 7.98 5.87
CA TYR A 215 -19.30 8.42 4.71
C TYR A 215 -19.98 7.22 4.01
N MET A 216 -19.23 6.17 3.69
CA MET A 216 -19.76 4.99 3.00
C MET A 216 -20.85 4.26 3.80
N PHE A 217 -20.73 4.20 5.13
CA PHE A 217 -21.70 3.52 6.00
C PHE A 217 -22.81 4.44 6.52
N GLY A 218 -22.56 5.75 6.67
CA GLY A 218 -23.53 6.75 7.09
C GLY A 218 -24.62 7.02 6.04
N PHE A 219 -24.29 6.86 4.75
CA PHE A 219 -25.28 6.90 3.65
C PHE A 219 -26.02 5.56 3.43
N ASN A 220 -25.86 4.60 4.35
CA ASN A 220 -26.74 3.47 4.64
C ASN A 220 -27.42 2.79 3.43
N ASN A 221 -26.65 2.38 2.44
CA ASN A 221 -27.13 1.48 1.41
C ASN A 221 -26.19 0.30 1.26
N LYS A 222 -26.59 -0.87 1.79
CA LYS A 222 -25.88 -2.16 1.71
C LYS A 222 -25.61 -2.67 0.26
N LYS A 223 -25.81 -1.85 -0.78
CA LYS A 223 -25.72 -2.15 -2.21
C LYS A 223 -24.58 -1.40 -2.94
N TYR A 224 -23.51 -0.99 -2.27
CA TYR A 224 -22.40 -0.22 -2.88
C TYR A 224 -21.49 -0.99 -3.87
N LEU A 225 -21.95 -2.11 -4.42
CA LEU A 225 -21.24 -2.85 -5.48
C LEU A 225 -22.14 -3.08 -6.71
N ASP A 226 -23.02 -2.12 -7.02
CA ASP A 226 -23.63 -2.07 -8.35
C ASP A 226 -22.60 -1.59 -9.39
N LYS A 227 -22.55 -2.21 -10.57
CA LYS A 227 -21.52 -1.91 -11.60
C LYS A 227 -21.55 -0.43 -12.05
N LYS A 228 -22.72 0.22 -12.00
CA LYS A 228 -22.88 1.66 -12.26
C LYS A 228 -22.25 2.56 -11.18
N LEU A 229 -22.14 2.07 -9.95
CA LEU A 229 -21.47 2.76 -8.84
C LEU A 229 -19.94 2.60 -8.90
N LEU A 230 -19.42 1.57 -9.57
CA LEU A 230 -17.97 1.42 -9.79
C LEU A 230 -17.39 2.54 -10.66
N GLY A 231 -18.13 2.98 -11.69
CA GLY A 231 -17.73 4.15 -12.50
C GLY A 231 -17.78 5.45 -11.70
N LYS A 232 -18.80 5.63 -10.85
CA LYS A 232 -18.90 6.78 -9.93
C LYS A 232 -17.80 6.74 -8.85
N SER A 233 -17.43 5.57 -8.36
CA SER A 233 -16.35 5.43 -7.38
C SER A 233 -14.98 5.66 -7.98
N LEU A 234 -14.76 5.28 -9.25
CA LEU A 234 -13.55 5.67 -9.98
C LEU A 234 -13.48 7.19 -10.17
N LEU A 235 -14.57 7.85 -10.54
CA LEU A 235 -14.60 9.33 -10.63
C LEU A 235 -14.33 10.00 -9.28
N MET A 236 -14.90 9.48 -8.19
CA MET A 236 -14.60 9.96 -6.83
C MET A 236 -13.13 9.72 -6.45
N ALA A 237 -12.56 8.58 -6.82
CA ALA A 237 -11.15 8.28 -6.62
C ALA A 237 -10.27 9.27 -7.39
N PHE A 238 -10.59 9.55 -8.65
CA PHE A 238 -9.89 10.56 -9.44
C PHE A 238 -10.02 11.96 -8.84
N ALA A 239 -11.22 12.37 -8.43
CA ALA A 239 -11.43 13.67 -7.79
C ALA A 239 -10.63 13.78 -6.48
N TYR A 240 -10.66 12.74 -5.64
CA TYR A 240 -9.88 12.68 -4.40
C TYR A 240 -8.38 12.76 -4.67
N THR A 241 -7.88 11.94 -5.59
CA THR A 241 -6.47 11.95 -6.00
C THR A 241 -6.07 13.29 -6.62
N LEU A 242 -6.94 13.93 -7.39
CA LEU A 242 -6.68 15.26 -7.98
C LEU A 242 -6.54 16.33 -6.89
N VAL A 243 -7.41 16.33 -5.89
CA VAL A 243 -7.30 17.24 -4.74
C VAL A 243 -5.98 17.01 -4.01
N LEU A 244 -5.62 15.75 -3.72
CA LEU A 244 -4.36 15.43 -3.07
C LEU A 244 -3.15 15.78 -3.92
N TYR A 245 -3.22 15.60 -5.23
CA TYR A 245 -2.20 16.02 -6.17
C TYR A 245 -2.01 17.54 -6.14
N ILE A 246 -3.10 18.32 -6.21
CA ILE A 246 -3.04 19.78 -6.10
C ILE A 246 -2.38 20.19 -4.78
N ILE A 247 -2.76 19.57 -3.67
CA ILE A 247 -2.12 19.81 -2.36
C ILE A 247 -0.63 19.45 -2.40
N ALA A 248 -0.27 18.29 -2.94
CA ALA A 248 1.11 17.82 -3.03
C ALA A 248 1.98 18.79 -3.84
N MET A 249 1.47 19.28 -4.97
CA MET A 249 2.19 20.21 -5.84
C MET A 249 2.32 21.62 -5.26
N ASN A 250 1.49 21.97 -4.27
CA ASN A 250 1.48 23.27 -3.62
C ASN A 250 1.92 23.24 -2.15
N ILE A 251 2.42 22.11 -1.64
CA ILE A 251 2.72 21.94 -0.22
C ILE A 251 3.75 22.95 0.30
N ALA A 252 4.71 23.39 -0.53
CA ALA A 252 5.65 24.44 -0.18
C ALA A 252 4.97 25.81 0.06
N TYR A 253 4.01 26.19 -0.79
CA TYR A 253 3.23 27.42 -0.63
C TYR A 253 2.30 27.35 0.58
N ILE A 254 1.64 26.21 0.77
CA ILE A 254 0.79 25.95 1.93
C ILE A 254 1.60 26.04 3.22
N ALA A 255 2.80 25.45 3.26
CA ALA A 255 3.67 25.50 4.43
C ALA A 255 4.15 26.92 4.76
N ARG A 256 4.52 27.71 3.74
CA ARG A 256 4.88 29.13 3.94
C ARG A 256 3.72 29.90 4.56
N TYR A 257 2.53 29.79 3.97
CA TYR A 257 1.33 30.47 4.45
C TYR A 257 0.99 30.09 5.91
N VAL A 258 1.13 28.82 6.27
CA VAL A 258 0.91 28.35 7.65
C VAL A 258 1.92 28.96 8.62
N LEU A 259 3.21 28.97 8.28
CA LEU A 259 4.24 29.56 9.15
C LEU A 259 4.06 31.06 9.35
N ASP A 260 3.71 31.78 8.28
CA ASP A 260 3.42 33.20 8.31
C ASP A 260 2.20 33.50 9.19
N TYR A 261 1.13 32.69 9.08
CA TYR A 261 -0.10 32.85 9.87
C TYR A 261 0.12 32.64 11.37
N PHE A 262 0.93 31.65 11.75
CA PHE A 262 1.24 31.37 13.16
C PHE A 262 2.43 32.17 13.72
N GLN A 263 2.96 33.12 12.94
CA GLN A 263 4.07 33.99 13.35
C GLN A 263 5.34 33.21 13.78
N TYR A 264 5.56 32.03 13.20
CA TYR A 264 6.78 31.25 13.43
C TYR A 264 7.93 31.75 12.54
N TYR A 265 8.26 33.04 12.65
CA TYR A 265 9.24 33.70 11.79
C TYR A 265 10.67 33.15 11.93
N ASP A 266 10.98 32.49 13.05
CA ASP A 266 12.30 31.91 13.32
C ASP A 266 12.48 30.51 12.72
N ILE A 267 11.41 29.90 12.19
CA ILE A 267 11.45 28.57 11.57
C ILE A 267 11.43 28.73 10.06
N SER A 268 12.56 28.45 9.40
CA SER A 268 12.57 28.46 7.93
C SER A 268 11.61 27.38 7.39
N THR A 269 10.91 27.68 6.30
CA THR A 269 9.96 26.71 5.71
C THR A 269 10.67 25.44 5.27
N ASP A 270 11.93 25.54 4.86
CA ASP A 270 12.74 24.39 4.49
C ASP A 270 13.14 23.54 5.71
N TYR A 271 13.38 24.15 6.87
CA TYR A 271 13.54 23.40 8.13
C TYR A 271 12.22 22.71 8.53
N PHE A 272 11.10 23.42 8.45
CA PHE A 272 9.76 22.87 8.76
C PHE A 272 9.40 21.68 7.88
N LEU A 273 9.73 21.76 6.59
CA LEU A 273 9.52 20.69 5.63
C LEU A 273 10.74 19.78 5.44
N LYS A 274 11.79 19.90 6.26
CA LYS A 274 13.03 19.09 6.19
C LYS A 274 13.65 18.99 4.78
N GLY A 275 13.90 20.11 4.10
CA GLY A 275 14.55 20.12 2.78
C GLY A 275 13.62 19.85 1.59
N ARG A 276 12.34 19.52 1.83
CA ARG A 276 11.40 19.13 0.77
C ARG A 276 11.07 20.28 -0.19
N ILE A 277 11.25 21.53 0.23
CA ILE A 277 10.99 22.70 -0.62
C ILE A 277 12.06 22.82 -1.69
N ALA A 278 13.33 22.68 -1.33
CA ALA A 278 14.42 22.73 -2.29
C ALA A 278 14.25 21.65 -3.37
N ILE A 279 13.96 20.41 -2.96
CA ILE A 279 13.67 19.28 -3.84
C ILE A 279 12.48 19.58 -4.75
N GLN A 280 11.37 20.04 -4.17
CA GLN A 280 10.15 20.31 -4.91
C GLN A 280 10.31 21.46 -5.90
N SER A 281 10.98 22.53 -5.49
CA SER A 281 11.26 23.68 -6.35
C SER A 281 12.09 23.26 -7.56
N GLU A 282 13.10 22.42 -7.35
CA GLU A 282 13.99 22.00 -8.42
C GLU A 282 13.32 21.05 -9.42
N LEU A 283 12.60 20.03 -8.93
CA LEU A 283 11.84 19.15 -9.81
C LEU A 283 10.73 19.90 -10.56
N ASN A 284 10.03 20.83 -9.90
CA ASN A 284 9.03 21.67 -10.55
C ASN A 284 9.64 22.59 -11.61
N ARG A 285 10.82 23.17 -11.33
CA ARG A 285 11.56 24.01 -12.29
C ARG A 285 11.89 23.22 -13.55
N ILE A 286 12.37 21.98 -13.39
CA ILE A 286 12.68 21.09 -14.51
C ILE A 286 11.41 20.76 -15.29
N ILE A 287 10.34 20.31 -14.61
CA ILE A 287 9.04 20.02 -15.24
C ILE A 287 8.49 21.23 -16.01
N ALA A 288 8.61 22.44 -15.46
CA ALA A 288 8.14 23.66 -16.11
C ALA A 288 9.00 24.06 -17.33
N SER A 289 10.25 23.60 -17.38
CA SER A 289 11.19 23.90 -18.46
C SER A 289 11.24 22.84 -19.56
N THR A 290 10.58 21.68 -19.37
CA THR A 290 10.60 20.59 -20.35
C THR A 290 9.49 20.71 -21.38
N GLY A 291 9.66 20.01 -22.51
CA GLY A 291 8.69 20.00 -23.59
C GLY A 291 7.42 19.23 -23.23
N LEU A 292 6.37 19.42 -24.03
CA LEU A 292 5.07 18.74 -23.85
C LEU A 292 5.22 17.21 -23.71
N TYR A 293 6.17 16.61 -24.44
CA TYR A 293 6.43 15.17 -24.38
C TYR A 293 6.83 14.72 -22.97
N GLN A 294 7.82 15.37 -22.36
CA GLN A 294 8.26 15.07 -21.00
C GLN A 294 7.20 15.42 -19.95
N THR A 295 6.39 16.45 -20.18
CA THR A 295 5.25 16.74 -19.30
C THR A 295 4.22 15.59 -19.30
N LEU A 296 3.95 14.99 -20.47
CA LEU A 296 2.96 13.93 -20.62
C LEU A 296 3.48 12.55 -20.19
N PHE A 297 4.72 12.21 -20.54
CA PHE A 297 5.29 10.86 -20.40
C PHE A 297 6.44 10.77 -19.39
N GLY A 298 6.88 11.89 -18.82
CA GLY A 298 7.90 11.96 -17.79
C GLY A 298 9.32 11.93 -18.34
N HIS A 299 10.26 11.69 -17.42
CA HIS A 299 11.70 11.60 -17.65
C HIS A 299 12.26 10.19 -17.45
N GLY A 300 11.38 9.23 -17.18
CA GLY A 300 11.73 7.84 -16.90
C GLY A 300 11.72 7.46 -15.43
N ILE A 301 11.45 6.18 -15.18
CA ILE A 301 11.51 5.60 -13.84
C ILE A 301 12.89 5.78 -13.19
N GLY A 302 12.90 6.20 -11.92
CA GLY A 302 14.12 6.48 -11.16
C GLY A 302 14.84 7.79 -11.53
N ALA A 303 14.35 8.56 -12.52
CA ALA A 303 14.99 9.79 -12.95
C ALA A 303 14.98 10.88 -11.85
N ALA A 304 13.94 10.95 -11.02
CA ALA A 304 13.88 11.94 -9.94
C ALA A 304 15.03 11.76 -8.94
N ASP A 305 15.30 10.51 -8.54
CA ASP A 305 16.39 10.20 -7.61
C ASP A 305 17.76 10.45 -8.27
N SER A 306 17.93 10.10 -9.54
CA SER A 306 19.14 10.39 -10.31
C SER A 306 19.43 11.89 -10.42
N THR A 307 18.41 12.70 -10.72
CA THR A 307 18.52 14.15 -10.81
C THR A 307 18.91 14.77 -9.48
N LEU A 308 18.31 14.34 -8.37
CA LEU A 308 18.62 14.88 -7.05
C LEU A 308 20.03 14.50 -6.58
N GLN A 309 20.49 13.29 -6.90
CA GLN A 309 21.87 12.88 -6.62
C GLN A 309 22.89 13.75 -7.37
N LEU A 310 22.61 14.12 -8.62
CA LEU A 310 23.49 14.96 -9.44
C LEU A 310 23.57 16.41 -8.93
N ILE A 311 22.49 16.94 -8.38
CA ILE A 311 22.41 18.34 -7.91
C ILE A 311 23.03 18.51 -6.50
N ALA A 312 23.60 17.43 -5.93
CA ALA A 312 24.26 17.42 -4.62
C ALA A 312 23.40 17.97 -3.47
N LEU A 313 22.08 17.97 -3.65
CA LEU A 313 21.17 18.11 -2.53
C LEU A 313 21.39 16.89 -1.64
N ILE A 314 21.79 17.09 -0.38
CA ILE A 314 22.16 16.05 0.61
C ILE A 314 20.94 15.18 1.02
N PHE A 315 19.89 15.12 0.19
CA PHE A 315 18.63 14.47 0.48
C PHE A 315 18.47 13.21 -0.38
N ASP A 316 18.35 12.05 0.28
CA ASP A 316 18.39 10.72 -0.33
C ASP A 316 17.15 10.35 -1.19
N ASN A 317 16.04 11.10 -1.11
CA ASN A 317 14.80 10.82 -1.85
C ASN A 317 13.78 11.98 -1.77
N PRO A 318 12.97 12.25 -2.82
CA PRO A 318 11.82 13.13 -2.69
C PRO A 318 10.73 12.46 -1.84
N HIS A 319 10.45 13.01 -0.65
CA HIS A 319 9.33 12.60 0.22
C HIS A 319 7.98 13.13 -0.28
N ASN A 320 7.75 13.06 -1.60
CA ASN A 320 6.51 13.41 -2.28
C ASN A 320 6.40 12.49 -3.51
N ASP A 321 5.75 11.35 -3.32
CA ASP A 321 5.56 10.34 -4.35
C ASP A 321 4.72 10.87 -5.52
N PHE A 322 3.81 11.85 -5.31
CA PHE A 322 3.07 12.45 -6.43
C PHE A 322 3.99 13.23 -7.36
N LEU A 323 4.86 14.06 -6.79
CA LEU A 323 5.86 14.80 -7.54
C LEU A 323 6.84 13.85 -8.23
N LYS A 324 7.29 12.81 -7.52
CA LYS A 324 8.16 11.77 -8.07
C LYS A 324 7.49 11.07 -9.26
N LEU A 325 6.27 10.59 -9.10
CA LEU A 325 5.51 9.92 -10.17
C LEU A 325 5.26 10.83 -11.37
N GLN A 326 4.92 12.11 -11.14
CA GLN A 326 4.75 13.06 -12.22
C GLN A 326 6.08 13.33 -12.95
N PHE A 327 7.17 13.48 -12.22
CA PHE A 327 8.48 13.70 -12.82
C PHE A 327 8.91 12.49 -13.65
N GLU A 328 8.77 11.28 -13.10
CA GLU A 328 9.26 10.04 -13.71
C GLU A 328 8.35 9.54 -14.84
N TYR A 329 7.03 9.58 -14.67
CA TYR A 329 6.09 8.98 -15.62
C TYR A 329 5.17 9.99 -16.32
N GLY A 330 5.29 11.28 -15.99
CA GLY A 330 4.44 12.33 -16.54
C GLY A 330 2.99 12.25 -16.06
N ILE A 331 2.15 13.13 -16.59
CA ILE A 331 0.72 13.17 -16.26
C ILE A 331 0.03 11.86 -16.67
N VAL A 332 0.36 11.33 -17.85
CA VAL A 332 -0.25 10.10 -18.36
C VAL A 332 0.12 8.92 -17.47
N GLY A 333 1.40 8.77 -17.15
CA GLY A 333 1.84 7.68 -16.29
C GLY A 333 1.32 7.77 -14.86
N LEU A 334 1.20 8.98 -14.29
CA LEU A 334 0.55 9.18 -12.99
C LEU A 334 -0.91 8.70 -13.01
N VAL A 335 -1.68 9.06 -14.04
CA VAL A 335 -3.07 8.61 -14.21
C VAL A 335 -3.16 7.09 -14.34
N LEU A 336 -2.26 6.48 -15.13
CA LEU A 336 -2.20 5.03 -15.29
C LEU A 336 -1.82 4.34 -13.97
N TYR A 337 -0.86 4.87 -13.22
CA TYR A 337 -0.46 4.35 -11.91
C TYR A 337 -1.63 4.37 -10.92
N VAL A 338 -2.31 5.51 -10.79
CA VAL A 338 -3.49 5.65 -9.91
C VAL A 338 -4.60 4.68 -10.33
N THR A 339 -4.83 4.53 -11.64
CA THR A 339 -5.80 3.58 -12.19
C THR A 339 -5.42 2.14 -11.85
N ALA A 340 -4.15 1.76 -11.99
CA ALA A 340 -3.65 0.43 -11.64
C ALA A 340 -3.89 0.13 -10.15
N ILE A 341 -3.48 1.04 -9.26
CA ILE A 341 -3.67 0.90 -7.80
C ILE A 341 -5.16 0.80 -7.45
N TRP A 342 -6.00 1.64 -8.06
CA TRP A 342 -7.45 1.59 -7.88
C TRP A 342 -8.02 0.22 -8.28
N LEU A 343 -7.73 -0.28 -9.48
CA LEU A 343 -8.25 -1.56 -9.96
C LEU A 343 -7.85 -2.74 -9.06
N ILE A 344 -6.66 -2.67 -8.47
CA ILE A 344 -6.12 -3.69 -7.57
C ILE A 344 -6.81 -3.64 -6.21
N LEU A 345 -6.98 -2.44 -5.63
CA LEU A 345 -7.48 -2.28 -4.27
C LEU A 345 -9.00 -2.20 -4.19
N SER A 346 -9.71 -1.58 -5.14
CA SER A 346 -11.15 -1.26 -5.07
C SER A 346 -12.10 -2.46 -5.27
N ARG A 347 -11.70 -3.65 -4.84
CA ARG A 347 -12.47 -4.90 -5.00
C ARG A 347 -13.64 -5.02 -4.04
N ASN A 348 -13.51 -4.37 -2.90
CA ASN A 348 -14.47 -4.36 -1.80
C ASN A 348 -14.37 -3.03 -1.06
N CYS A 349 -15.31 -2.75 -0.17
CA CYS A 349 -15.34 -1.49 0.56
C CYS A 349 -14.03 -1.25 1.33
N PHE A 350 -13.50 -2.28 2.01
CA PHE A 350 -12.24 -2.17 2.74
C PHE A 350 -11.08 -1.75 1.84
N GLY A 351 -10.98 -2.28 0.63
CA GLY A 351 -9.95 -1.92 -0.32
C GLY A 351 -10.06 -0.50 -0.86
N ILE A 352 -11.25 0.09 -0.92
CA ILE A 352 -11.40 1.54 -1.16
C ILE A 352 -10.81 2.35 0.00
N LEU A 353 -10.99 1.90 1.25
CA LEU A 353 -10.37 2.55 2.41
C LEU A 353 -8.84 2.45 2.34
N VAL A 354 -8.30 1.29 1.95
CA VAL A 354 -6.86 1.10 1.75
C VAL A 354 -6.36 2.00 0.62
N PHE A 355 -7.11 2.17 -0.47
CA PHE A 355 -6.77 3.12 -1.54
C PHE A 355 -6.69 4.55 -1.01
N VAL A 356 -7.70 5.02 -0.28
CA VAL A 356 -7.70 6.36 0.33
C VAL A 356 -6.52 6.51 1.29
N PHE A 357 -6.26 5.49 2.10
CA PHE A 357 -5.10 5.45 2.99
C PHE A 357 -3.80 5.65 2.20
N SER A 358 -3.57 4.84 1.15
CA SER A 358 -2.38 4.95 0.28
C SER A 358 -2.25 6.32 -0.35
N MET A 359 -3.30 6.80 -1.01
CA MET A 359 -3.28 8.09 -1.71
C MET A 359 -2.97 9.24 -0.75
N THR A 360 -3.42 9.18 0.50
CA THR A 360 -3.14 10.22 1.52
C THR A 360 -1.67 10.24 1.96
N LEU A 361 -0.95 9.12 1.86
CA LEU A 361 0.48 9.06 2.22
C LEU A 361 1.40 9.65 1.13
N LEU A 362 1.06 9.44 -0.14
CA LEU A 362 1.88 9.83 -1.30
C LEU A 362 2.35 11.30 -1.31
N PRO A 363 1.57 12.31 -0.89
CA PRO A 363 2.00 13.71 -0.92
C PRO A 363 3.20 14.04 -0.01
N THR A 364 3.48 13.22 1.00
CA THR A 364 4.38 13.61 2.11
C THR A 364 5.39 12.55 2.53
N ASP A 365 5.34 11.37 1.92
CA ASP A 365 6.30 10.32 2.17
C ASP A 365 6.49 9.44 0.93
N ASN A 366 7.63 8.75 0.85
CA ASN A 366 8.01 7.87 -0.26
C ASN A 366 7.51 6.43 -0.04
N THR A 367 6.21 6.31 0.12
CA THR A 367 5.53 5.05 0.44
C THR A 367 5.46 4.05 -0.71
N ILE A 368 5.69 4.49 -1.94
CA ILE A 368 5.75 3.61 -3.12
C ILE A 368 6.87 2.57 -2.97
N ILE A 369 8.01 2.96 -2.40
CA ILE A 369 9.16 2.07 -2.22
C ILE A 369 9.10 1.26 -0.90
N TYR A 370 8.13 1.51 -0.04
CA TYR A 370 7.96 0.77 1.21
C TYR A 370 7.28 -0.58 0.99
N ILE A 371 8.08 -1.55 0.55
CA ILE A 371 7.71 -2.97 0.35
C ILE A 371 6.82 -3.47 1.49
N THR A 372 7.25 -3.32 2.75
CA THR A 372 6.49 -3.85 3.90
C THR A 372 5.07 -3.28 3.98
N TYR A 373 4.90 -2.00 3.71
CA TYR A 373 3.57 -1.36 3.71
C TYR A 373 2.71 -1.85 2.54
N GLN A 374 3.26 -1.81 1.32
CA GLN A 374 2.56 -2.19 0.09
C GLN A 374 2.08 -3.64 0.13
N PHE A 375 2.93 -4.55 0.60
CA PHE A 375 2.58 -5.97 0.77
C PHE A 375 1.44 -6.17 1.77
N LEU A 376 1.50 -5.51 2.94
CA LEU A 376 0.47 -5.62 3.96
C LEU A 376 -0.87 -5.09 3.45
N ALA A 377 -0.88 -3.96 2.74
CA ALA A 377 -2.08 -3.38 2.15
C ALA A 377 -2.82 -4.40 1.25
N VAL A 378 -2.10 -5.02 0.31
CA VAL A 378 -2.70 -6.01 -0.60
C VAL A 378 -3.10 -7.29 0.14
N PHE A 379 -2.30 -7.74 1.13
CA PHE A 379 -2.59 -8.92 1.95
C PHE A 379 -3.94 -8.79 2.69
N LEU A 380 -4.17 -7.64 3.33
CA LEU A 380 -5.42 -7.37 4.06
C LEU A 380 -6.63 -7.29 3.11
N VAL A 381 -6.48 -6.67 1.94
CA VAL A 381 -7.55 -6.59 0.93
C VAL A 381 -7.92 -7.98 0.39
N LYS A 382 -6.93 -8.86 0.18
CA LYS A 382 -7.15 -10.26 -0.23
C LYS A 382 -7.86 -11.07 0.86
N CYS A 383 -7.55 -10.85 2.15
CA CYS A 383 -8.25 -11.49 3.26
C CYS A 383 -9.77 -11.24 3.19
N ILE A 384 -10.17 -9.97 3.08
CA ILE A 384 -11.59 -9.58 2.98
C ILE A 384 -12.24 -10.13 1.68
N SER A 385 -11.50 -10.17 0.58
CA SER A 385 -12.01 -10.65 -0.70
C SER A 385 -12.25 -12.17 -0.73
N THR A 386 -11.45 -12.94 0.00
CA THR A 386 -11.53 -14.41 0.04
C THR A 386 -12.80 -14.86 0.78
N GLU A 387 -13.16 -14.19 1.87
CA GLU A 387 -14.34 -14.55 2.67
C GLU A 387 -15.66 -14.28 1.94
N MET A 388 -15.72 -13.27 1.07
CA MET A 388 -16.92 -13.01 0.25
C MET A 388 -17.18 -14.06 -0.84
N ILE A 389 -16.20 -14.91 -1.14
CA ILE A 389 -16.32 -16.02 -2.10
C ILE A 389 -16.73 -17.33 -1.38
N SER A 390 -16.54 -17.42 -0.06
CA SER A 390 -16.94 -18.57 0.77
C SER A 390 -18.24 -18.43 1.61
N PRO A 391 -19.32 -17.75 1.17
CA PRO A 391 -20.59 -17.82 1.92
C PRO A 391 -21.24 -19.21 1.89
N GLY A 392 -20.83 -20.11 0.99
CA GLY A 392 -21.51 -21.38 0.71
C GLY A 392 -21.19 -22.54 1.64
N GLU A 393 -20.03 -22.55 2.31
CA GLU A 393 -19.60 -23.74 3.08
C GLU A 393 -19.95 -23.65 4.57
N HIS A 394 -20.04 -22.45 5.16
CA HIS A 394 -20.40 -22.30 6.57
C HIS A 394 -21.91 -22.30 6.87
N GLN A 395 -22.78 -22.17 5.86
CA GLN A 395 -24.23 -22.30 6.06
C GLN A 395 -24.72 -23.75 6.00
N GLN A 396 -23.99 -24.67 5.36
CA GLN A 396 -24.40 -26.08 5.32
C GLN A 396 -24.11 -26.83 6.64
N GLU A 397 -22.99 -26.54 7.32
CA GLU A 397 -22.66 -27.23 8.59
C GLU A 397 -23.62 -26.89 9.75
N LYS A 398 -24.25 -25.71 9.75
CA LYS A 398 -25.26 -25.37 10.76
C LYS A 398 -26.66 -25.90 10.46
N SER A 399 -26.92 -26.35 9.23
CA SER A 399 -28.24 -26.88 8.84
C SER A 399 -28.38 -28.41 9.00
N ILE A 400 -27.26 -29.12 9.19
CA ILE A 400 -27.25 -30.59 9.30
C ILE A 400 -27.31 -31.04 10.77
N GLY A 401 -27.24 -30.11 11.74
CA GLY A 401 -27.34 -30.37 13.17
C GLY A 401 -28.72 -30.20 13.81
N SER A 402 -29.79 -30.10 13.02
CA SER A 402 -31.16 -30.02 13.56
C SER A 402 -32.22 -30.53 12.58
N VAL A 403 -32.33 -31.85 12.44
CA VAL A 403 -33.61 -32.59 12.35
C VAL A 403 -33.42 -33.92 13.05
#